data_AF-R6XF35-F1
#
_entry.id   AF-R6XF35-F1
#
_cell.length_a   1.000
_cell.length_b   1.000
_cell.length_c   1.000
_cell.angle_alpha   90.00
_cell.angle_beta   90.00
_cell.angle_gamma   90.00
#
_symmetry.space_group_name_H-M   'P 1'
#
loop_
_entity.id
_entity.type
_entity.pdbx_description
1 polymer ?
#
loop_
_entity_poly.entity_id
_entity_poly.type
_entity_poly.pdbx_seq_one_letter_code
_entity_poly.pdbx_strand_id
1 'polypeptide(L)'
;MTDTDEPSSFSYEVFDRQLNTYYIMCRVLINGWEDYSTQEMNFDIRSLYTKASRLCYMADQDLALQHNDLTHQRKLANQEHLEAINQVVLGELCPFMRDIVEKYRETNIMEGHKSPMFSGQLSFLFPKLKDLLIQDGMTENNLDELLTNIIFIEKEMPKRIKPTHFPGMKTTERFWNFFQVFCFSLYLVLHFRRVNHVCGQYISDEEAGRLTELALLHYPSDPRGQKDIDLYFSTLKYNNNRNTLDIEQMRAEQRKLQDEVPESLRLAFLHHVDDAHQLGVEVNKLQFSSEEYIQLLSATTKWQMLEQQIYEYQHPDEVESPLYNEIFVKTVNSRPVNMEELKNTIAKMIQLVSKKNQWFCVWSVLKHHNLLANYSHEAFARQMMSPEWFGDIVSDYQRFSGDTLREYKRYFSDYDYTQWDNDAFLEQKQLFGMTKWSNSLCLKFKKQCEEMEHAIRGWRFL
;
A
#
# COMPACT_ATOMS: atom_id res chain seq x y z
N MET A 1 -5.00 -15.61 -20.57
CA MET A 1 -5.76 -15.82 -19.31
C MET A 1 -4.70 -16.05 -18.25
N THR A 2 -4.11 -14.96 -17.76
CA THR A 2 -4.52 -14.26 -16.52
C THR A 2 -4.38 -15.20 -15.33
N ASP A 3 -3.21 -15.13 -14.71
CA ASP A 3 -3.08 -14.67 -13.33
C ASP A 3 -1.62 -14.24 -13.14
N THR A 4 -1.38 -12.93 -13.23
CA THR A 4 -0.18 -12.33 -12.67
C THR A 4 -0.31 -12.42 -11.16
N ASP A 5 0.54 -13.26 -10.57
CA ASP A 5 0.71 -13.45 -9.14
C ASP A 5 0.80 -12.10 -8.41
N GLU A 6 -0.32 -11.63 -7.85
CA GLU A 6 -0.25 -10.83 -6.64
C GLU A 6 0.33 -11.74 -5.55
N PRO A 7 1.36 -11.31 -4.80
CA PRO A 7 1.79 -12.08 -3.64
C PRO A 7 0.60 -12.16 -2.69
N SER A 8 0.00 -13.35 -2.58
CA SER A 8 -1.20 -13.54 -1.78
C SER A 8 -0.96 -12.96 -0.38
N SER A 9 -1.71 -11.92 -0.02
CA SER A 9 -1.67 -11.32 1.31
C SER A 9 -1.76 -12.42 2.36
N PHE A 10 -0.88 -12.39 3.38
CA PHE A 10 -0.89 -13.37 4.46
C PHE A 10 -2.31 -13.47 5.05
N SER A 11 -2.80 -14.70 5.22
CA SER A 11 -4.14 -14.97 5.73
C SER A 11 -4.06 -15.89 6.94
N TYR A 12 -4.53 -15.40 8.09
CA TYR A 12 -4.63 -16.16 9.33
C TYR A 12 -5.51 -17.41 9.18
N GLU A 13 -6.63 -17.31 8.46
CA GLU A 13 -7.50 -18.46 8.19
C GLU A 13 -6.75 -19.57 7.44
N VAL A 14 -5.96 -19.21 6.43
CA VAL A 14 -5.14 -20.16 5.68
C VAL A 14 -4.05 -20.74 6.57
N PHE A 15 -3.39 -19.91 7.39
CA PHE A 15 -2.32 -20.35 8.29
C PHE A 15 -2.82 -21.37 9.31
N ASP A 16 -3.90 -21.05 10.04
CA ASP A 16 -4.47 -21.90 11.08
C ASP A 16 -4.97 -23.24 10.52
N ARG A 17 -5.63 -23.20 9.35
CA ARG A 17 -6.07 -24.41 8.65
C ARG A 17 -4.90 -25.30 8.25
N GLN A 18 -3.80 -24.72 7.75
CA GLN A 18 -2.60 -25.47 7.39
C GLN A 18 -1.90 -26.07 8.62
N LEU A 19 -1.87 -25.35 9.75
CA LEU A 19 -1.36 -25.85 11.03
C LEU A 19 -2.17 -27.02 11.57
N ASN A 20 -3.50 -26.91 11.60
CA ASN A 20 -4.36 -27.99 12.06
C ASN A 20 -4.22 -29.25 11.19
N THR A 21 -4.12 -29.06 9.87
CA THR A 21 -3.83 -30.17 8.94
C THR A 21 -2.46 -30.79 9.22
N TYR A 22 -1.46 -29.97 9.51
CA TYR A 22 -0.11 -30.43 9.83
C TYR A 22 -0.08 -31.30 11.10
N TYR A 23 -0.76 -30.87 12.17
CA TYR A 23 -0.87 -31.63 13.42
C TYR A 23 -1.47 -33.02 13.19
N ILE A 24 -2.52 -33.12 12.37
CA ILE A 24 -3.15 -34.39 12.01
C ILE A 24 -2.16 -35.27 11.24
N MET A 25 -1.47 -34.72 10.24
CA MET A 25 -0.51 -35.48 9.43
C MET A 25 0.67 -36.00 10.26
N CYS A 26 1.17 -35.24 11.24
CA CYS A 26 2.21 -35.71 12.16
C CYS A 26 1.75 -36.94 12.94
N ARG A 27 0.52 -36.90 13.49
CA ARG A 27 -0.07 -38.04 14.22
C ARG A 27 -0.27 -39.26 13.35
N VAL A 28 -0.76 -39.07 12.12
CA VAL A 28 -0.92 -40.16 11.15
C VAL A 28 0.43 -40.80 10.84
N LEU A 29 1.49 -39.99 10.63
CA LEU A 29 2.84 -40.51 10.39
C LEU A 29 3.36 -41.32 11.57
N ILE A 30 3.22 -40.82 12.80
CA ILE A 30 3.70 -41.48 14.02
C ILE A 30 2.97 -42.83 14.20
N ASN A 31 1.64 -42.83 14.09
CA ASN A 31 0.82 -44.02 14.29
C ASN A 31 1.02 -45.07 13.19
N GLY A 32 1.23 -44.64 11.95
CA GLY A 32 1.42 -45.51 10.79
C GLY A 32 2.86 -45.98 10.56
N TRP A 33 3.82 -45.58 11.40
CA TRP A 33 5.25 -45.78 11.13
C TRP A 33 5.65 -47.23 10.86
N GLU A 34 5.13 -48.17 11.65
CA GLU A 34 5.46 -49.59 11.50
C GLU A 34 4.60 -50.27 10.41
N ASP A 35 3.46 -49.68 10.04
CA ASP A 35 2.51 -50.24 9.07
C ASP A 35 2.75 -49.74 7.64
N TYR A 36 3.53 -48.68 7.46
CA TYR A 36 3.74 -48.09 6.15
C TYR A 36 4.63 -48.93 5.25
N SER A 37 4.23 -49.02 3.97
CA SER A 37 5.18 -49.38 2.94
C SER A 37 6.24 -48.28 2.77
N THR A 38 7.39 -48.65 2.21
CA THR A 38 8.47 -47.70 1.91
C THR A 38 8.03 -46.53 1.01
N GLN A 39 7.04 -46.75 0.14
CA GLN A 39 6.56 -45.72 -0.79
C GLN A 39 5.61 -44.74 -0.09
N GLU A 40 4.66 -45.23 0.70
CA GLU A 40 3.70 -44.42 1.45
C GLU A 40 4.42 -43.53 2.47
N MET A 41 5.34 -44.11 3.24
CA MET A 41 6.16 -43.36 4.20
C MET A 41 6.94 -42.21 3.54
N ASN A 42 7.55 -42.47 2.38
CA ASN A 42 8.29 -41.44 1.66
C ASN A 42 7.39 -40.33 1.13
N PHE A 43 6.19 -40.68 0.66
CA PHE A 43 5.21 -39.70 0.20
C PHE A 43 4.75 -38.82 1.37
N ASP A 44 4.41 -39.42 2.50
CA ASP A 44 3.89 -38.69 3.67
C ASP A 44 4.95 -37.81 4.32
N ILE A 45 6.20 -38.29 4.46
CA ILE A 45 7.30 -37.46 4.97
C ILE A 45 7.57 -36.26 4.03
N ARG A 46 7.47 -36.44 2.71
CA ARG A 46 7.64 -35.33 1.75
C ARG A 46 6.50 -34.33 1.79
N SER A 47 5.28 -34.82 1.91
CA SER A 47 4.09 -34.00 2.05
C SER A 47 4.17 -33.18 3.34
N LEU A 48 4.57 -33.81 4.44
CA LEU A 48 4.86 -33.15 5.73
C LEU A 48 5.99 -32.14 5.63
N TYR A 49 7.11 -32.48 4.99
CA TYR A 49 8.23 -31.56 4.78
C TYR A 49 7.79 -30.29 4.05
N THR A 50 7.09 -30.45 2.92
CA THR A 50 6.64 -29.33 2.09
C THR A 50 5.68 -28.44 2.89
N LYS A 51 4.79 -29.06 3.66
CA LYS A 51 3.86 -28.35 4.53
C LYS A 51 4.57 -27.62 5.67
N ALA A 52 5.49 -28.28 6.37
CA ALA A 52 6.26 -27.71 7.47
C ALA A 52 7.11 -26.53 7.00
N SER A 53 7.79 -26.68 5.86
CA SER A 53 8.59 -25.61 5.25
C SER A 53 7.74 -24.38 4.90
N ARG A 54 6.58 -24.58 4.26
CA ARG A 54 5.64 -23.49 3.95
C ARG A 54 5.10 -22.83 5.22
N LEU A 55 4.77 -23.62 6.24
CA LEU A 55 4.33 -23.11 7.53
C LEU A 55 5.41 -22.27 8.22
N CYS A 56 6.68 -22.64 8.12
CA CYS A 56 7.78 -21.85 8.69
C CYS A 56 7.96 -20.51 7.98
N TYR A 57 7.76 -20.47 6.66
CA TYR A 57 7.74 -19.20 5.92
C TYR A 57 6.56 -18.32 6.34
N MET A 58 5.37 -18.91 6.51
CA MET A 58 4.20 -18.21 7.02
C MET A 58 4.39 -17.73 8.46
N ALA A 59 5.08 -18.50 9.30
CA ALA A 59 5.43 -18.14 10.67
C ALA A 59 6.34 -16.88 10.72
N ASP A 60 7.30 -16.75 9.81
CA ASP A 60 8.12 -15.53 9.72
C ASP A 60 7.27 -14.29 9.41
N GLN A 61 6.26 -14.42 8.55
CA GLN A 61 5.30 -13.35 8.25
C GLN A 61 4.38 -13.05 9.44
N ASP A 62 3.87 -14.09 10.11
CA ASP A 62 3.06 -13.96 11.32
C ASP A 62 3.80 -13.21 12.42
N LEU A 63 5.05 -13.57 12.72
CA LEU A 63 5.83 -12.92 13.77
C LEU A 63 5.99 -11.40 13.49
N ALA A 64 6.22 -11.02 12.24
CA ALA A 64 6.29 -9.61 11.85
C ALA A 64 4.95 -8.88 12.04
N LEU A 65 3.83 -9.52 11.71
CA LEU A 65 2.49 -8.95 11.93
C LEU A 65 2.18 -8.82 13.43
N GLN A 66 2.56 -9.80 14.24
CA GLN A 66 2.32 -9.81 15.69
C GLN A 66 3.14 -8.76 16.44
N HIS A 67 4.33 -8.42 15.96
CA HIS A 67 5.10 -7.29 16.49
C HIS A 67 4.46 -5.93 16.19
N ASN A 68 3.64 -5.84 15.14
CA ASN A 68 2.95 -4.61 14.76
C ASN A 68 1.49 -4.57 15.23
N ASP A 69 1.05 -5.56 16.03
CA ASP A 69 -0.33 -5.69 16.48
C ASP A 69 -0.52 -5.14 17.91
N LEU A 70 -0.92 -3.87 17.97
CA LEU A 70 -1.29 -3.18 19.21
C LEU A 70 -2.42 -3.86 19.98
N THR A 71 -3.29 -4.58 19.28
CA THR A 71 -4.52 -5.12 19.86
C THR A 71 -4.33 -6.52 20.43
N HIS A 72 -3.17 -7.14 20.18
CA HIS A 72 -2.87 -8.53 20.52
C HIS A 72 -4.01 -9.50 20.16
N GLN A 73 -4.68 -9.26 19.03
CA GLN A 73 -5.88 -9.97 18.58
C GLN A 73 -5.73 -11.48 18.59
N ARG A 74 -4.53 -11.94 18.28
CA ARG A 74 -4.22 -13.35 18.10
C ARG A 74 -3.79 -14.04 19.40
N LYS A 75 -3.73 -13.35 20.54
CA LYS A 75 -3.21 -13.90 21.80
C LYS A 75 -3.83 -15.24 22.17
N LEU A 76 -5.16 -15.33 22.18
CA LEU A 76 -5.88 -16.57 22.53
C LEU A 76 -5.57 -17.69 21.52
N ALA A 77 -5.70 -17.40 20.22
CA ALA A 77 -5.41 -18.37 19.16
C ALA A 77 -3.95 -18.85 19.20
N ASN A 78 -3.00 -17.94 19.45
CA ASN A 78 -1.58 -18.27 19.56
C ASN A 78 -1.29 -19.12 20.81
N GLN A 79 -2.02 -18.93 21.91
CA GLN A 79 -1.97 -19.80 23.09
C GLN A 79 -2.50 -21.20 22.78
N GLU A 80 -3.66 -21.31 22.13
CA GLU A 80 -4.23 -22.59 21.70
C GLU A 80 -3.28 -23.33 20.74
N HIS A 81 -2.71 -22.63 19.76
CA HIS A 81 -1.73 -23.20 18.85
C HIS A 81 -0.42 -23.59 19.55
N LEU A 82 0.03 -22.83 20.55
CA LEU A 82 1.19 -23.20 21.37
C LEU A 82 0.93 -24.48 22.17
N GLU A 83 -0.24 -24.63 22.78
CA GLU A 83 -0.62 -25.85 23.50
C GLU A 83 -0.68 -27.05 22.54
N ALA A 84 -1.38 -26.90 21.42
CA ALA A 84 -1.54 -27.96 20.42
C ALA A 84 -0.19 -28.41 19.84
N ILE A 85 0.69 -27.47 19.47
CA ILE A 85 1.99 -27.80 18.89
C ILE A 85 2.95 -28.38 19.92
N ASN A 86 2.90 -27.95 21.18
CA ASN A 86 3.68 -28.57 22.25
C ASN A 86 3.24 -30.02 22.44
N GLN A 87 1.93 -30.31 22.42
CA GLN A 87 1.44 -31.68 22.54
C GLN A 87 1.93 -32.55 21.38
N VAL A 88 1.76 -32.12 20.13
CA VAL A 88 2.14 -32.92 18.95
C VAL A 88 3.65 -33.05 18.81
N VAL A 89 4.40 -31.95 18.94
CA VAL A 89 5.84 -31.96 18.68
C VAL A 89 6.63 -32.46 19.89
N LEU A 90 6.42 -31.86 21.06
CA LEU A 90 7.20 -32.22 22.25
C LEU A 90 6.65 -33.47 22.93
N GLY A 91 5.32 -33.66 22.93
CA GLY A 91 4.66 -34.79 23.56
C GLY A 91 4.69 -36.08 22.73
N GLU A 92 4.63 -35.98 21.40
CA GLU A 92 4.52 -37.17 20.53
C GLU A 92 5.74 -37.33 19.60
N LEU A 93 6.09 -36.29 18.82
CA LEU A 93 7.16 -36.37 17.81
C LEU A 93 8.57 -36.49 18.41
N CYS A 94 8.87 -35.80 19.51
CA CYS A 94 10.16 -35.85 20.21
C CYS A 94 10.47 -37.25 20.78
N PRO A 95 9.56 -37.89 21.57
CA PRO A 95 9.74 -39.27 21.98
C PRO A 95 9.92 -40.21 20.80
N PHE A 96 9.10 -40.06 19.77
CA PHE A 96 9.18 -40.90 18.58
C PHE A 96 10.50 -40.75 17.81
N MET A 97 11.02 -39.52 17.65
CA MET A 97 12.35 -39.27 17.09
C MET A 97 13.45 -39.92 17.93
N ARG A 98 13.34 -39.88 19.27
CA ARG A 98 14.29 -40.53 20.18
C ARG A 98 14.30 -42.04 19.95
N ASP A 99 13.13 -42.67 19.88
CA ASP A 99 13.00 -44.11 19.63
C ASP A 99 13.60 -44.50 18.27
N ILE A 100 13.40 -43.70 17.22
CA ILE A 100 14.00 -43.92 15.91
C ILE A 100 15.53 -43.82 15.97
N VAL A 101 16.06 -42.82 16.67
CA VAL A 101 17.52 -42.63 16.85
C VAL A 101 18.13 -43.78 17.63
N GLU A 102 17.48 -44.25 18.68
CA GLU A 102 17.93 -45.39 19.49
C GLU A 102 17.92 -46.69 18.67
N LYS A 103 16.81 -47.00 17.99
CA LYS A 103 16.72 -48.13 17.06
C LYS A 103 17.80 -48.09 15.99
N TYR A 104 18.11 -46.91 15.45
CA TYR A 104 19.19 -46.75 14.49
C TYR A 104 20.57 -47.06 15.08
N ARG A 105 20.86 -46.52 16.28
CA ARG A 105 22.15 -46.75 16.95
C ARG A 105 22.39 -48.23 17.22
N GLU A 106 21.34 -48.98 17.56
CA GLU A 106 21.43 -50.41 17.83
C GLU A 106 21.58 -51.24 16.56
N THR A 107 20.79 -50.94 15.53
CA THR A 107 20.70 -51.81 14.35
C THR A 107 21.68 -51.42 13.25
N ASN A 108 22.15 -50.17 13.20
CA ASN A 108 22.82 -49.55 12.04
C ASN A 108 22.04 -49.74 10.72
N ILE A 109 20.74 -50.05 10.81
CA ILE A 109 19.85 -50.28 9.68
C ILE A 109 18.90 -49.09 9.66
N MET A 110 19.02 -48.29 8.61
CA MET A 110 18.01 -47.36 8.17
C MET A 110 17.49 -47.94 6.87
N GLU A 111 16.18 -48.08 6.76
CA GLU A 111 15.55 -48.47 5.51
C GLU A 111 15.20 -47.22 4.68
N GLY A 112 15.17 -47.32 3.35
CA GLY A 112 14.82 -46.20 2.46
C GLY A 112 14.92 -46.51 0.96
N HIS A 113 14.20 -45.76 0.11
CA HIS A 113 14.36 -45.79 -1.35
C HIS A 113 14.63 -44.38 -1.87
N LYS A 114 15.54 -44.27 -2.85
CA LYS A 114 16.00 -43.03 -3.49
C LYS A 114 14.89 -42.29 -4.24
N SER A 115 14.96 -40.95 -4.21
CA SER A 115 14.28 -40.06 -5.18
C SER A 115 15.22 -38.94 -5.62
N PRO A 116 15.20 -38.55 -6.90
CA PRO A 116 16.19 -37.64 -7.48
C PRO A 116 15.88 -36.15 -7.32
N MET A 117 15.02 -35.73 -6.37
CA MET A 117 14.70 -34.31 -6.20
C MET A 117 14.79 -33.84 -4.75
N PHE A 118 15.53 -32.74 -4.60
CA PHE A 118 15.64 -31.75 -3.53
C PHE A 118 16.96 -31.69 -2.73
N SER A 119 17.54 -30.49 -2.74
CA SER A 119 18.50 -29.95 -1.77
C SER A 119 17.70 -29.25 -0.67
N GLY A 120 17.67 -29.81 0.53
CA GLY A 120 17.14 -29.12 1.71
C GLY A 120 18.01 -27.90 2.07
N GLN A 121 17.42 -26.92 2.76
CA GLN A 121 18.09 -25.74 3.32
C GLN A 121 18.02 -25.75 4.87
N LEU A 122 18.32 -26.88 5.51
CA LEU A 122 18.53 -26.97 6.96
C LEU A 122 19.63 -26.04 7.44
N SER A 123 20.66 -25.81 6.64
CA SER A 123 21.71 -24.82 6.95
C SER A 123 21.17 -23.40 7.22
N PHE A 124 20.00 -23.06 6.66
CA PHE A 124 19.32 -21.78 6.93
C PHE A 124 18.52 -21.79 8.25
N LEU A 125 17.95 -22.94 8.63
CA LEU A 125 17.04 -23.05 9.78
C LEU A 125 17.76 -23.39 11.08
N PHE A 126 18.81 -24.19 10.99
CA PHE A 126 19.54 -24.68 12.16
C PHE A 126 20.12 -23.53 13.03
N PRO A 127 20.68 -22.45 12.45
CA PRO A 127 21.07 -21.27 13.24
C PRO A 127 19.90 -20.61 13.97
N LYS A 128 18.68 -20.64 13.41
CA LYS A 128 17.47 -20.06 14.04
C LYS A 128 16.97 -20.89 15.24
N LEU A 129 17.40 -22.15 15.37
CA LEU A 129 17.07 -23.06 16.48
C LEU A 129 18.09 -23.05 17.63
N LYS A 130 19.17 -22.27 17.50
CA LYS A 130 20.29 -22.24 18.44
C LYS A 130 19.84 -22.07 19.89
N ASP A 131 18.97 -21.09 20.15
CA ASP A 131 18.51 -20.76 21.51
C ASP A 131 17.75 -21.92 22.17
N LEU A 132 16.91 -22.63 21.40
CA LEU A 132 16.14 -23.78 21.87
C LEU A 132 17.04 -24.96 22.22
N LEU A 133 18.01 -25.25 21.34
CA LEU A 133 18.92 -26.37 21.54
C LEU A 133 19.87 -26.13 22.72
N ILE A 134 20.28 -24.87 22.96
CA ILE A 134 21.04 -24.49 24.17
C ILE A 134 20.18 -24.66 25.43
N GLN A 135 18.92 -24.23 25.40
CA GLN A 135 17.99 -24.40 26.51
C GLN A 135 17.73 -25.87 26.84
N ASP A 136 17.74 -26.75 25.84
CA ASP A 136 17.61 -28.21 26.00
C ASP A 136 18.95 -28.90 26.34
N GLY A 137 20.02 -28.13 26.63
CA GLY A 137 21.28 -28.62 27.18
C GLY A 137 22.39 -28.93 26.15
N MET A 138 22.24 -28.51 24.90
CA MET A 138 23.29 -28.63 23.87
C MET A 138 24.34 -27.51 24.02
N THR A 139 25.63 -27.85 23.97
CA THR A 139 26.72 -26.87 24.05
C THR A 139 26.94 -26.17 22.70
N GLU A 140 27.47 -24.93 22.71
CA GLU A 140 27.76 -24.18 21.47
C GLU A 140 28.69 -24.94 20.52
N ASN A 141 29.71 -25.62 21.06
CA ASN A 141 30.62 -26.43 20.25
C ASN A 141 29.90 -27.59 19.53
N ASN A 142 28.94 -28.24 20.19
CA ASN A 142 28.17 -29.33 19.58
C ASN A 142 27.22 -28.81 18.50
N LEU A 143 26.70 -27.60 18.65
CA LEU A 143 25.85 -26.92 17.67
C LEU A 143 26.63 -26.57 16.41
N ASP A 144 27.83 -26.00 16.55
CA ASP A 144 28.68 -25.63 15.42
C ASP A 144 29.19 -26.86 14.65
N GLU A 145 29.51 -27.95 15.36
CA GLU A 145 29.86 -29.23 14.76
C GLU A 145 28.68 -29.82 13.98
N LEU A 146 27.47 -29.80 14.56
CA LEU A 146 26.26 -30.29 13.92
C LEU A 146 25.86 -29.44 12.69
N LEU A 147 25.97 -28.11 12.77
CA LEU A 147 25.76 -27.21 11.63
C LEU A 147 26.74 -27.50 10.48
N THR A 148 28.02 -27.71 10.81
CA THR A 148 29.07 -28.07 9.85
C THR A 148 28.74 -29.40 9.17
N ASN A 149 28.30 -30.40 9.94
CA ASN A 149 27.86 -31.69 9.44
C ASN A 149 26.62 -31.56 8.54
N ILE A 150 25.64 -30.73 8.90
CA ILE A 150 24.45 -30.44 8.09
C ILE A 150 24.85 -29.83 6.74
N ILE A 151 25.68 -28.80 6.74
CA ILE A 151 26.17 -28.14 5.50
C ILE A 151 26.92 -29.14 4.62
N PHE A 152 27.74 -30.00 5.22
CA PHE A 152 28.46 -31.04 4.50
C PHE A 152 27.50 -32.05 3.86
N ILE A 153 26.52 -32.56 4.61
CA ILE A 153 25.51 -33.50 4.14
C ILE A 153 24.69 -32.88 3.00
N GLU A 154 24.22 -31.64 3.14
CA GLU A 154 23.47 -30.94 2.09
C GLU A 154 24.26 -30.74 0.80
N LYS A 155 25.57 -30.55 0.90
CA LYS A 155 26.47 -30.37 -0.25
C LYS A 155 26.84 -31.69 -0.94
N GLU A 156 26.96 -32.77 -0.18
CA GLU A 156 27.40 -34.08 -0.68
C GLU A 156 26.23 -34.98 -1.14
N MET A 157 25.04 -34.86 -0.52
CA MET A 157 23.85 -35.63 -0.89
C MET A 157 23.49 -35.48 -2.38
N PRO A 158 23.45 -34.27 -2.99
CA PRO A 158 23.14 -34.12 -4.41
C PRO A 158 24.19 -34.74 -5.34
N LYS A 159 25.44 -34.89 -4.89
CA LYS A 159 26.58 -35.30 -5.73
C LYS A 159 26.76 -36.82 -5.82
N ARG A 160 26.28 -37.59 -4.84
CA ARG A 160 26.52 -39.04 -4.73
C ARG A 160 25.33 -39.92 -5.13
N ILE A 161 24.17 -39.35 -5.43
CA ILE A 161 22.92 -40.12 -5.65
C ILE A 161 22.56 -40.16 -7.14
N LYS A 162 22.99 -41.23 -7.85
CA LYS A 162 22.29 -41.70 -9.06
C LYS A 162 21.16 -42.67 -8.65
N PRO A 163 20.00 -42.65 -9.34
CA PRO A 163 18.86 -43.51 -9.02
C PRO A 163 18.98 -44.85 -9.74
N THR A 164 19.17 -45.96 -9.02
CA THR A 164 18.82 -47.32 -9.52
C THR A 164 18.68 -48.34 -8.38
N HIS A 165 17.80 -49.30 -8.65
CA HIS A 165 17.18 -50.37 -7.84
C HIS A 165 18.09 -51.52 -7.34
N PHE A 166 17.63 -52.18 -6.26
CA PHE A 166 17.86 -53.59 -5.82
C PHE A 166 19.26 -53.98 -5.25
N PRO A 167 19.41 -55.16 -4.61
CA PRO A 167 19.11 -55.44 -3.20
C PRO A 167 20.38 -55.81 -2.39
N GLY A 168 20.42 -55.44 -1.10
CA GLY A 168 21.50 -55.83 -0.17
C GLY A 168 22.41 -54.71 0.34
N MET A 169 22.04 -53.42 0.23
CA MET A 169 22.85 -52.31 0.80
C MET A 169 22.05 -51.23 1.54
N LYS A 170 22.71 -50.70 2.59
CA LYS A 170 22.27 -49.78 3.66
C LYS A 170 21.77 -48.41 3.16
N THR A 171 20.72 -47.86 3.78
CA THR A 171 19.96 -46.69 3.24
C THR A 171 19.84 -45.50 4.21
N THR A 172 20.53 -44.38 3.94
CA THR A 172 20.69 -43.21 4.84
C THR A 172 19.67 -42.06 4.68
N GLU A 173 18.65 -42.18 3.82
CA GLU A 173 17.82 -41.03 3.37
C GLU A 173 16.49 -40.80 4.13
N ARG A 174 15.82 -41.84 4.68
CA ARG A 174 14.53 -41.67 5.40
C ARG A 174 14.69 -40.79 6.65
N PHE A 175 15.73 -41.07 7.42
CA PHE A 175 16.03 -40.35 8.64
C PHE A 175 16.38 -38.90 8.39
N TRP A 176 17.08 -38.58 7.30
CA TRP A 176 17.40 -37.20 6.97
C TRP A 176 16.14 -36.38 6.67
N ASN A 177 15.22 -36.93 5.87
CA ASN A 177 13.97 -36.23 5.55
C ASN A 177 13.04 -36.13 6.78
N PHE A 178 13.00 -37.17 7.61
CA PHE A 178 12.25 -37.12 8.87
C PHE A 178 12.87 -36.14 9.87
N PHE A 179 14.20 -36.10 9.96
CA PHE A 179 14.95 -35.13 10.74
C PHE A 179 14.71 -33.70 10.27
N GLN A 180 14.57 -33.49 8.96
CA GLN A 180 14.15 -32.20 8.41
C GLN A 180 12.77 -31.79 8.92
N VAL A 181 11.76 -32.67 8.79
CA VAL A 181 10.40 -32.43 9.31
C VAL A 181 10.45 -32.11 10.81
N PHE A 182 11.26 -32.85 11.56
CA PHE A 182 11.47 -32.62 12.98
C PHE A 182 12.06 -31.24 13.29
N CYS A 183 13.12 -30.82 12.58
CA CYS A 183 13.69 -29.48 12.73
C CYS A 183 12.68 -28.37 12.40
N PHE A 184 11.91 -28.50 11.33
CA PHE A 184 10.84 -27.55 11.01
C PHE A 184 9.75 -27.54 12.10
N SER A 185 9.40 -28.70 12.65
CA SER A 185 8.43 -28.80 13.75
C SER A 185 8.90 -28.05 15.00
N LEU A 186 10.18 -28.21 15.36
CA LEU A 186 10.79 -27.47 16.47
C LEU A 186 10.83 -25.96 16.21
N TYR A 187 11.03 -25.54 14.96
CA TYR A 187 10.95 -24.13 14.59
C TYR A 187 9.54 -23.57 14.80
N LEU A 188 8.51 -24.31 14.42
CA LEU A 188 7.13 -23.89 14.65
C LEU A 188 6.81 -23.81 16.15
N VAL A 189 7.35 -24.71 16.98
CA VAL A 189 7.25 -24.59 18.45
C VAL A 189 7.91 -23.29 18.94
N LEU A 190 9.12 -22.98 18.45
CA LEU A 190 9.83 -21.75 18.78
C LEU A 190 9.01 -20.52 18.41
N HIS A 191 8.44 -20.52 17.20
CA HIS A 191 7.59 -19.46 16.69
C HIS A 191 6.43 -19.18 17.64
N PHE A 192 5.64 -20.19 17.99
CA PHE A 192 4.50 -20.00 18.88
C PHE A 192 4.90 -19.61 20.31
N ARG A 193 6.08 -20.03 20.79
CA ARG A 193 6.64 -19.51 22.04
C ARG A 193 6.97 -18.01 21.93
N ARG A 194 7.61 -17.60 20.83
CA ARG A 194 7.98 -16.19 20.56
C ARG A 194 6.74 -15.33 20.42
N VAL A 195 5.77 -15.74 19.60
CA VAL A 195 4.54 -14.98 19.39
C VAL A 195 3.72 -14.90 20.68
N ASN A 196 3.56 -16.00 21.43
CA ASN A 196 2.86 -15.94 22.72
C ASN A 196 3.58 -15.04 23.75
N HIS A 197 4.92 -14.98 23.69
CA HIS A 197 5.68 -14.02 24.48
C HIS A 197 5.42 -12.57 24.05
N VAL A 198 5.45 -12.28 22.75
CA VAL A 198 5.16 -10.95 22.18
C VAL A 198 3.74 -10.49 22.54
N CYS A 199 2.73 -11.35 22.37
CA CYS A 199 1.35 -11.05 22.79
C CYS A 199 1.17 -10.98 24.33
N GLY A 200 2.18 -11.40 25.09
CA GLY A 200 2.21 -11.39 26.54
C GLY A 200 2.96 -10.20 27.14
N GLN A 201 3.72 -9.46 26.34
CA GLN A 201 4.47 -8.29 26.78
C GLN A 201 3.58 -7.05 26.82
N TYR A 202 3.84 -6.17 27.78
CA TYR A 202 3.24 -4.84 27.81
C TYR A 202 3.89 -3.99 26.71
N ILE A 203 3.08 -3.47 25.78
CA ILE A 203 3.56 -2.50 24.79
C ILE A 203 3.82 -1.18 25.51
N SER A 204 5.03 -0.64 25.38
CA SER A 204 5.37 0.64 25.99
C SER A 204 4.58 1.79 25.36
N ASP A 205 4.31 2.87 26.10
CA ASP A 205 3.59 4.04 25.60
C ASP A 205 4.24 4.60 24.31
N GLU A 206 5.57 4.68 24.26
CA GLU A 206 6.33 5.12 23.07
C GLU A 206 6.10 4.20 21.85
N GLU A 207 6.11 2.89 22.06
CA GLU A 207 5.90 1.91 21.01
C GLU A 207 4.46 1.92 20.51
N ALA A 208 3.50 2.09 21.42
CA ALA A 208 2.09 2.22 21.08
C ALA A 208 1.78 3.49 20.27
N GLY A 209 2.39 4.62 20.63
CA GLY A 209 2.32 5.85 19.85
C GLY A 209 2.81 5.64 18.42
N ARG A 210 4.03 5.10 18.25
CA ARG A 210 4.60 4.84 16.92
C ARG A 210 3.79 3.85 16.07
N LEU A 211 3.31 2.77 16.69
CA LEU A 211 2.49 1.78 15.99
C LEU A 211 1.16 2.40 15.52
N THR A 212 0.58 3.32 16.29
CA THR A 212 -0.63 4.04 15.91
C THR A 212 -0.38 5.02 14.77
N GLU A 213 0.72 5.78 14.81
CA GLU A 213 1.15 6.65 13.70
C GLU A 213 1.33 5.85 12.41
N LEU A 214 2.05 4.73 12.48
CA LEU A 214 2.25 3.86 11.33
C LEU A 214 0.92 3.29 10.81
N ALA A 215 0.03 2.86 11.71
CA ALA A 215 -1.28 2.34 11.33
C ALA A 215 -2.12 3.39 10.59
N LEU A 216 -2.16 4.63 11.07
CA LEU A 216 -2.87 5.72 10.42
C LEU A 216 -2.26 6.10 9.07
N LEU A 217 -0.92 6.08 8.96
CA LEU A 217 -0.22 6.38 7.71
C LEU A 217 -0.42 5.30 6.65
N HIS A 218 -0.52 4.03 7.08
CA HIS A 218 -0.77 2.90 6.19
C HIS A 218 -2.25 2.72 5.83
N TYR A 219 -3.19 3.18 6.67
CA TYR A 219 -4.63 2.97 6.48
C TYR A 219 -5.14 3.41 5.08
N PRO A 220 -4.77 4.58 4.53
CA PRO A 220 -5.18 4.97 3.18
C PRO A 220 -4.61 4.12 2.05
N SER A 221 -3.48 3.43 2.30
CA SER A 221 -2.80 2.59 1.30
C SER A 221 -3.25 1.13 1.39
N ASP A 222 -3.90 0.71 2.48
CA ASP A 222 -4.48 -0.61 2.61
C ASP A 222 -5.75 -0.73 1.72
N PRO A 223 -5.94 -1.82 0.97
CA PRO A 223 -7.09 -1.95 0.06
C PRO A 223 -8.47 -1.76 0.73
N ARG A 224 -8.61 -2.13 2.02
CA ARG A 224 -9.86 -1.94 2.75
C ARG A 224 -10.02 -0.49 3.19
N GLY A 225 -8.96 0.10 3.74
CA GLY A 225 -8.95 1.50 4.17
C GLY A 225 -9.13 2.46 3.01
N GLN A 226 -8.46 2.22 1.87
CA GLN A 226 -8.64 3.00 0.64
C GLN A 226 -10.11 3.00 0.20
N LYS A 227 -10.74 1.82 0.14
CA LYS A 227 -12.14 1.70 -0.25
C LYS A 227 -13.09 2.41 0.71
N ASP A 228 -12.85 2.35 2.01
CA ASP A 228 -13.63 3.06 3.03
C ASP A 228 -13.53 4.58 2.86
N ILE A 229 -12.31 5.11 2.70
CA ILE A 229 -12.04 6.54 2.47
C ILE A 229 -12.68 7.01 1.16
N ASP A 230 -12.47 6.29 0.06
CA ASP A 230 -13.02 6.63 -1.25
C ASP A 230 -14.55 6.68 -1.22
N LEU A 231 -15.17 5.71 -0.54
CA LEU A 231 -16.62 5.65 -0.39
C LEU A 231 -17.12 6.82 0.45
N TYR A 232 -16.44 7.16 1.54
CA TYR A 232 -16.78 8.28 2.42
C TYR A 232 -16.76 9.61 1.65
N PHE A 233 -15.64 9.98 1.04
CA PHE A 233 -15.52 11.25 0.30
C PHE A 233 -16.41 11.29 -0.94
N SER A 234 -16.60 10.16 -1.64
CA SER A 234 -17.56 10.08 -2.74
C SER A 234 -19.00 10.31 -2.27
N THR A 235 -19.36 9.80 -1.09
CA THR A 235 -20.69 10.00 -0.50
C THR A 235 -20.88 11.46 -0.08
N LEU A 236 -19.89 12.10 0.54
CA LEU A 236 -19.92 13.52 0.85
C LEU A 236 -20.14 14.38 -0.41
N LYS A 237 -19.38 14.11 -1.47
CA LYS A 237 -19.53 14.79 -2.76
C LYS A 237 -20.91 14.54 -3.37
N TYR A 238 -21.41 13.31 -3.32
CA TYR A 238 -22.76 12.97 -3.82
C TYR A 238 -23.85 13.77 -3.08
N ASN A 239 -23.81 13.76 -1.75
CA ASN A 239 -24.76 14.46 -0.89
C ASN A 239 -24.72 15.98 -1.08
N ASN A 240 -23.56 16.53 -1.49
CA ASN A 240 -23.39 17.94 -1.80
C ASN A 240 -23.62 18.28 -3.29
N ASN A 241 -24.51 17.56 -3.98
CA ASN A 241 -24.83 17.75 -5.41
C ASN A 241 -23.61 17.72 -6.33
N ARG A 242 -22.65 16.83 -6.02
CA ARG A 242 -21.35 16.67 -6.72
C ARG A 242 -20.38 17.85 -6.57
N ASN A 243 -20.63 18.77 -5.64
CA ASN A 243 -19.74 19.89 -5.35
C ASN A 243 -18.78 19.58 -4.21
N THR A 244 -17.66 20.30 -4.18
CA THR A 244 -16.75 20.33 -3.03
C THR A 244 -17.45 20.93 -1.81
N LEU A 245 -17.13 20.39 -0.63
CA LEU A 245 -17.67 20.90 0.62
C LEU A 245 -17.01 22.24 0.95
N ASP A 246 -17.78 23.16 1.52
CA ASP A 246 -17.20 24.36 2.15
C ASP A 246 -16.64 24.04 3.55
N ILE A 247 -15.95 25.01 4.15
CA ILE A 247 -15.32 24.83 5.47
C ILE A 247 -16.35 24.49 6.55
N GLU A 248 -17.53 25.12 6.55
CA GLU A 248 -18.55 24.88 7.57
C GLU A 248 -19.14 23.47 7.45
N GLN A 249 -19.35 23.00 6.21
CA GLN A 249 -19.77 21.65 5.89
C GLN A 249 -18.70 20.63 6.31
N MET A 250 -17.42 20.86 6.00
CA MET A 250 -16.32 19.97 6.42
C MET A 250 -16.23 19.87 7.95
N ARG A 251 -16.35 21.00 8.67
CA ARG A 251 -16.39 21.03 10.15
C ARG A 251 -17.64 20.33 10.71
N ALA A 252 -18.76 20.37 10.00
CA ALA A 252 -19.97 19.63 10.40
C ALA A 252 -19.78 18.11 10.24
N GLU A 253 -19.16 17.65 9.17
CA GLU A 253 -18.85 16.22 8.97
C GLU A 253 -17.79 15.73 9.96
N GLN A 254 -16.73 16.50 10.24
CA GLN A 254 -15.76 16.17 11.29
C GLN A 254 -16.41 15.90 12.65
N ARG A 255 -17.44 16.68 13.02
CA ARG A 255 -18.18 16.49 14.27
C ARG A 255 -18.99 15.19 14.31
N LYS A 256 -19.41 14.65 13.16
CA LYS A 256 -20.14 13.38 13.10
C LYS A 256 -19.22 12.17 13.26
N LEU A 257 -17.94 12.30 12.90
CA LEU A 257 -16.97 11.20 13.01
C LEU A 257 -16.80 10.69 14.45
N GLN A 258 -17.04 11.52 15.47
CA GLN A 258 -17.03 11.07 16.88
C GLN A 258 -18.07 9.97 17.16
N ASP A 259 -19.17 9.95 16.41
CA ASP A 259 -20.26 8.98 16.57
C ASP A 259 -19.93 7.65 15.89
N GLU A 260 -18.99 7.65 14.94
CA GLU A 260 -18.43 6.43 14.31
C GLU A 260 -17.39 5.76 15.21
N VAL A 261 -16.82 6.48 16.19
CA VAL A 261 -15.84 5.93 17.13
C VAL A 261 -16.55 5.18 18.26
N PRO A 262 -16.12 3.94 18.58
CA PRO A 262 -16.59 3.18 19.73
C PRO A 262 -16.52 3.96 21.03
N GLU A 263 -17.48 3.75 21.92
CA GLU A 263 -17.54 4.45 23.23
C GLU A 263 -16.27 4.23 24.06
N SER A 264 -15.68 3.03 23.96
CA SER A 264 -14.42 2.63 24.61
C SER A 264 -13.22 3.49 24.21
N LEU A 265 -13.19 4.01 22.98
CA LEU A 265 -12.07 4.75 22.38
C LEU A 265 -12.38 6.23 22.12
N ARG A 266 -13.64 6.63 22.28
CA ARG A 266 -14.12 7.97 21.92
C ARG A 266 -13.41 9.09 22.68
N LEU A 267 -13.09 8.86 23.96
CA LEU A 267 -12.39 9.87 24.76
C LEU A 267 -10.99 10.15 24.21
N ALA A 268 -10.22 9.10 23.90
CA ALA A 268 -8.89 9.21 23.33
C ALA A 268 -8.92 9.92 21.96
N PHE A 269 -9.90 9.57 21.11
CA PHE A 269 -10.14 10.27 19.86
C PHE A 269 -10.37 11.77 20.08
N LEU A 270 -11.28 12.14 20.98
CA LEU A 270 -11.61 13.56 21.22
C LEU A 270 -10.44 14.35 21.81
N HIS A 271 -9.55 13.73 22.58
CA HIS A 271 -8.35 14.38 23.13
C HIS A 271 -7.24 14.54 22.10
N HIS A 272 -7.06 13.55 21.21
CA HIS A 272 -5.82 13.36 20.47
C HIS A 272 -6.01 13.04 18.97
N VAL A 273 -7.16 13.35 18.35
CA VAL A 273 -7.35 13.15 16.89
C VAL A 273 -6.29 13.87 16.03
N ASP A 274 -5.77 14.99 16.52
CA ASP A 274 -4.69 15.79 15.93
C ASP A 274 -3.29 15.23 16.16
N ASP A 275 -3.12 14.34 17.14
CA ASP A 275 -1.84 13.81 17.58
C ASP A 275 -1.90 12.28 17.63
N ALA A 276 -1.58 11.66 16.51
CA ALA A 276 -1.57 10.22 16.33
C ALA A 276 -0.71 9.48 17.38
N HIS A 277 0.38 10.09 17.83
CA HIS A 277 1.25 9.51 18.84
C HIS A 277 0.55 9.47 20.21
N GLN A 278 0.02 10.61 20.67
CA GLN A 278 -0.70 10.67 21.95
C GLN A 278 -1.98 9.85 21.92
N LEU A 279 -2.65 9.77 20.77
CA LEU A 279 -3.78 8.87 20.56
C LEU A 279 -3.37 7.42 20.85
N GLY A 280 -2.27 6.95 20.28
CA GLY A 280 -1.76 5.61 20.53
C GLY A 280 -1.40 5.36 22.00
N VAL A 281 -0.77 6.34 22.65
CA VAL A 281 -0.43 6.29 24.08
C VAL A 281 -1.67 6.13 24.97
N GLU A 282 -2.73 6.89 24.69
CA GLU A 282 -3.99 6.81 25.46
C GLU A 282 -4.73 5.52 25.16
N VAL A 283 -4.84 5.13 23.88
CA VAL A 283 -5.49 3.89 23.44
C VAL A 283 -4.86 2.66 24.09
N ASN A 284 -3.54 2.61 24.24
CA ASN A 284 -2.81 1.51 24.88
C ASN A 284 -3.27 1.21 26.33
N LYS A 285 -3.90 2.18 26.99
CA LYS A 285 -4.38 2.06 28.39
C LYS A 285 -5.82 1.56 28.48
N LEU A 286 -6.48 1.39 27.33
CA LEU A 286 -7.89 1.06 27.22
C LEU A 286 -8.07 -0.41 26.81
N GLN A 287 -9.26 -0.94 27.08
CA GLN A 287 -9.68 -2.24 26.56
C GLN A 287 -10.54 -2.04 25.34
N PHE A 288 -10.14 -2.65 24.23
CA PHE A 288 -10.81 -2.56 22.95
C PHE A 288 -10.52 -3.79 22.09
N SER A 289 -11.38 -4.03 21.12
CA SER A 289 -11.24 -5.08 20.12
C SER A 289 -10.54 -4.58 18.86
N SER A 290 -10.12 -5.53 18.02
CA SER A 290 -9.68 -5.28 16.64
C SER A 290 -10.55 -4.30 15.89
N GLU A 291 -11.85 -4.58 15.91
CA GLU A 291 -12.84 -3.93 15.08
C GLU A 291 -13.05 -2.51 15.58
N GLU A 292 -13.08 -2.32 16.91
CA GLU A 292 -13.10 -1.00 17.53
C GLU A 292 -11.86 -0.17 17.15
N TYR A 293 -10.68 -0.77 17.12
CA TYR A 293 -9.46 -0.08 16.71
C TYR A 293 -9.48 0.31 15.22
N ILE A 294 -9.98 -0.55 14.35
CA ILE A 294 -10.13 -0.23 12.91
C ILE A 294 -11.13 0.91 12.71
N GLN A 295 -12.21 0.96 13.48
CA GLN A 295 -13.17 2.08 13.46
C GLN A 295 -12.51 3.39 13.94
N LEU A 296 -11.66 3.34 14.97
CA LEU A 296 -10.87 4.49 15.40
C LEU A 296 -9.93 4.98 14.29
N LEU A 297 -9.18 4.08 13.63
CA LEU A 297 -8.29 4.44 12.53
C LEU A 297 -9.06 5.09 11.38
N SER A 298 -10.17 4.48 10.97
CA SER A 298 -11.07 5.01 9.94
C SER A 298 -11.51 6.45 10.24
N ALA A 299 -12.08 6.69 11.43
CA ALA A 299 -12.56 8.00 11.83
C ALA A 299 -11.43 9.02 11.93
N THR A 300 -10.28 8.64 12.48
CA THR A 300 -9.11 9.52 12.65
C THR A 300 -8.52 9.92 11.29
N THR A 301 -8.33 8.98 10.38
CA THR A 301 -7.85 9.27 9.03
C THR A 301 -8.82 10.17 8.26
N LYS A 302 -10.14 9.88 8.29
CA LYS A 302 -11.17 10.73 7.67
C LYS A 302 -11.14 12.15 8.24
N TRP A 303 -10.96 12.29 9.56
CA TRP A 303 -10.89 13.58 10.24
C TRP A 303 -9.66 14.37 9.80
N GLN A 304 -8.49 13.73 9.76
CA GLN A 304 -7.22 14.36 9.36
C GLN A 304 -7.24 14.77 7.89
N MET A 305 -7.84 13.97 7.00
CA MET A 305 -8.01 14.34 5.60
C MET A 305 -8.96 15.53 5.40
N LEU A 306 -10.03 15.62 6.21
CA LEU A 306 -10.88 16.82 6.23
C LEU A 306 -10.13 18.04 6.78
N GLU A 307 -9.30 17.87 7.80
CA GLU A 307 -8.48 18.97 8.36
C GLU A 307 -7.49 19.48 7.33
N GLN A 308 -6.83 18.56 6.60
CA GLN A 308 -5.94 18.91 5.50
C GLN A 308 -6.69 19.69 4.41
N GLN A 309 -7.89 19.26 4.00
CA GLN A 309 -8.70 20.03 3.05
C GLN A 309 -9.02 21.42 3.61
N ILE A 310 -9.46 21.54 4.87
CA ILE A 310 -9.74 22.84 5.49
C ILE A 310 -8.50 23.74 5.47
N TYR A 311 -7.32 23.20 5.80
CA TYR A 311 -6.05 23.92 5.74
C TYR A 311 -5.76 24.43 4.33
N GLU A 312 -5.91 23.58 3.30
CA GLU A 312 -5.71 23.95 1.89
C GLU A 312 -6.68 25.07 1.44
N TYR A 313 -7.92 25.07 1.96
CA TYR A 313 -8.87 26.17 1.72
C TYR A 313 -8.48 27.47 2.42
N GLN A 314 -7.90 27.40 3.61
CA GLN A 314 -7.52 28.57 4.42
C GLN A 314 -6.16 29.16 4.00
N HIS A 315 -5.24 28.31 3.55
CA HIS A 315 -3.86 28.64 3.20
C HIS A 315 -3.53 28.25 1.74
N PRO A 316 -4.31 28.72 0.75
CA PRO A 316 -4.14 28.34 -0.64
C PRO A 316 -2.75 28.69 -1.20
N ASP A 317 -2.11 29.72 -0.64
CA ASP A 317 -0.78 30.16 -1.07
C ASP A 317 0.36 29.24 -0.62
N GLU A 318 0.15 28.44 0.42
CA GLU A 318 1.13 27.52 1.02
C GLU A 318 1.05 26.11 0.40
N VAL A 319 -0.03 25.81 -0.32
CA VAL A 319 -0.19 24.54 -1.04
C VAL A 319 0.75 24.54 -2.25
N GLU A 320 1.67 23.57 -2.29
CA GLU A 320 2.49 23.28 -3.47
C GLU A 320 1.57 22.76 -4.59
N SER A 321 1.58 23.46 -5.74
CA SER A 321 0.81 22.99 -6.89
C SER A 321 1.57 21.84 -7.57
N PRO A 322 0.91 20.71 -7.90
CA PRO A 322 1.53 19.64 -8.66
C PRO A 322 1.90 20.08 -10.09
N LEU A 323 1.32 21.18 -10.57
CA LEU A 323 1.62 21.79 -11.86
C LEU A 323 2.41 23.07 -11.66
N TYR A 324 3.43 23.28 -12.50
CA TYR A 324 4.11 24.57 -12.58
C TYR A 324 3.09 25.69 -12.85
N ASN A 325 3.00 26.66 -11.94
CA ASN A 325 2.06 27.76 -12.07
C ASN A 325 2.75 29.11 -11.84
N GLU A 326 2.83 29.91 -12.90
CA GLU A 326 3.34 31.29 -12.90
C GLU A 326 2.22 32.31 -13.19
N ILE A 327 1.11 31.87 -13.79
CA ILE A 327 0.09 32.74 -14.38
C ILE A 327 -1.22 32.75 -13.63
N PHE A 328 -1.67 31.61 -13.10
CA PHE A 328 -3.03 31.50 -12.57
C PHE A 328 -3.10 31.90 -11.10
N VAL A 329 -4.21 32.54 -10.72
CA VAL A 329 -4.53 32.76 -9.31
C VAL A 329 -4.70 31.42 -8.59
N LYS A 330 -4.25 31.35 -7.34
CA LYS A 330 -4.47 30.18 -6.49
C LYS A 330 -5.88 30.15 -5.90
N THR A 331 -6.56 31.29 -5.85
CA THR A 331 -7.96 31.40 -5.41
C THR A 331 -8.79 32.32 -6.29
N VAL A 332 -10.08 31.98 -6.44
CA VAL A 332 -11.13 32.88 -6.95
C VAL A 332 -12.31 32.83 -6.00
N ASN A 333 -12.83 33.98 -5.58
CA ASN A 333 -13.97 34.07 -4.66
C ASN A 333 -13.79 33.23 -3.38
N SER A 334 -12.58 33.25 -2.80
CA SER A 334 -12.21 32.49 -1.60
C SER A 334 -12.31 30.96 -1.75
N ARG A 335 -12.31 30.44 -2.98
CA ARG A 335 -12.19 29.01 -3.27
C ARG A 335 -10.85 28.71 -3.94
N PRO A 336 -10.15 27.65 -3.52
CA PRO A 336 -8.92 27.21 -4.16
C PRO A 336 -9.22 26.78 -5.60
N VAL A 337 -8.35 27.18 -6.52
CA VAL A 337 -8.44 26.76 -7.92
C VAL A 337 -7.81 25.38 -8.06
N ASN A 338 -8.61 24.39 -8.46
CA ASN A 338 -8.06 23.07 -8.80
C ASN A 338 -7.29 23.17 -10.12
N MET A 339 -5.96 23.15 -10.05
CA MET A 339 -5.08 23.35 -11.22
C MET A 339 -5.21 22.25 -12.27
N GLU A 340 -5.52 21.01 -11.88
CA GLU A 340 -5.77 19.91 -12.83
C GLU A 340 -7.11 20.07 -13.54
N GLU A 341 -8.18 20.42 -12.81
CA GLU A 341 -9.47 20.72 -13.42
C GLU A 341 -9.41 21.97 -14.31
N LEU A 342 -8.62 22.98 -13.93
CA LEU A 342 -8.32 24.15 -14.75
C LEU A 342 -7.60 23.74 -16.04
N LYS A 343 -6.55 22.91 -15.95
CA LYS A 343 -5.86 22.35 -17.12
C LYS A 343 -6.84 21.60 -18.03
N ASN A 344 -7.69 20.75 -17.48
CA ASN A 344 -8.71 20.01 -18.25
C ASN A 344 -9.75 20.94 -18.90
N THR A 345 -10.07 22.05 -18.25
CA THR A 345 -10.98 23.08 -18.78
C THR A 345 -10.33 23.83 -19.94
N ILE A 346 -9.07 24.24 -19.78
CA ILE A 346 -8.30 24.90 -20.84
C ILE A 346 -8.10 23.97 -22.04
N ALA A 347 -7.88 22.67 -21.82
CA ALA A 347 -7.76 21.68 -22.88
C ALA A 347 -8.95 21.70 -23.86
N LYS A 348 -10.17 21.96 -23.38
CA LYS A 348 -11.37 22.07 -24.21
C LYS A 348 -11.38 23.33 -25.07
N MET A 349 -10.89 24.45 -24.52
CA MET A 349 -10.70 25.67 -25.30
C MET A 349 -9.62 25.47 -26.38
N ILE A 350 -8.54 24.73 -26.06
CA ILE A 350 -7.45 24.42 -27.00
C ILE A 350 -7.93 23.60 -28.19
N GLN A 351 -8.92 22.71 -28.03
CA GLN A 351 -9.51 21.98 -29.17
C GLN A 351 -10.12 22.90 -30.24
N LEU A 352 -10.52 24.13 -29.86
CA LEU A 352 -11.05 25.14 -30.76
C LEU A 352 -9.97 26.03 -31.37
N VAL A 353 -8.72 25.92 -30.90
CA VAL A 353 -7.57 26.65 -31.44
C VAL A 353 -7.06 25.92 -32.68
N SER A 354 -7.17 26.55 -33.85
CA SER A 354 -6.63 26.09 -35.13
C SER A 354 -5.44 26.91 -35.62
N LYS A 355 -5.23 28.11 -35.05
CA LYS A 355 -4.17 29.05 -35.43
C LYS A 355 -3.53 29.65 -34.19
N LYS A 356 -2.22 29.93 -34.25
CA LYS A 356 -1.44 30.50 -33.15
C LYS A 356 -2.02 31.80 -32.55
N ASN A 357 -2.75 32.61 -33.31
CA ASN A 357 -3.33 33.86 -32.81
C ASN A 357 -4.63 33.65 -31.98
N GLN A 358 -5.30 32.50 -32.11
CA GLN A 358 -6.50 32.20 -31.32
C GLN A 358 -6.18 31.89 -29.85
N TRP A 359 -4.91 31.67 -29.50
CA TRP A 359 -4.48 31.64 -28.09
C TRP A 359 -4.77 32.94 -27.34
N PHE A 360 -4.88 34.07 -28.05
CA PHE A 360 -5.31 35.32 -27.45
C PHE A 360 -6.78 35.25 -26.96
N CYS A 361 -7.63 34.48 -27.64
CA CYS A 361 -9.01 34.26 -27.22
C CYS A 361 -9.05 33.42 -25.93
N VAL A 362 -8.21 32.37 -25.83
CA VAL A 362 -8.06 31.57 -24.60
C VAL A 362 -7.64 32.46 -23.42
N TRP A 363 -6.62 33.30 -23.62
CA TRP A 363 -6.19 34.27 -22.60
C TRP A 363 -7.31 35.24 -22.19
N SER A 364 -8.11 35.72 -23.15
CA SER A 364 -9.20 36.67 -22.90
C SER A 364 -10.36 36.06 -22.11
N VAL A 365 -10.72 34.79 -22.39
CA VAL A 365 -11.73 34.05 -21.62
C VAL A 365 -11.22 33.77 -20.20
N LEU A 366 -9.96 33.37 -20.03
CA LEU A 366 -9.37 33.18 -18.71
C LEU A 366 -9.30 34.47 -17.89
N LYS A 367 -9.01 35.60 -18.55
CA LYS A 367 -9.08 36.93 -17.95
C LYS A 367 -10.49 37.26 -17.46
N HIS A 368 -11.51 36.98 -18.26
CA HIS A 368 -12.92 37.23 -17.92
C HIS A 368 -13.35 36.54 -16.62
N HIS A 369 -12.90 35.29 -16.43
CA HIS A 369 -13.17 34.51 -15.21
C HIS A 369 -12.27 34.88 -14.01
N ASN A 370 -11.47 35.95 -14.11
CA ASN A 370 -10.51 36.38 -13.09
C ASN A 370 -9.48 35.30 -12.70
N LEU A 371 -9.12 34.42 -13.64
CA LEU A 371 -8.22 33.30 -13.37
C LEU A 371 -6.74 33.68 -13.48
N LEU A 372 -6.41 34.85 -14.01
CA LEU A 372 -5.02 35.27 -14.25
C LEU A 372 -4.50 36.14 -13.11
N ALA A 373 -3.47 35.67 -12.39
CA ALA A 373 -2.69 36.45 -11.42
C ALA A 373 -1.64 37.34 -12.11
N ASN A 374 -1.07 36.86 -13.22
CA ASN A 374 -0.07 37.57 -14.00
C ASN A 374 -0.54 37.75 -15.44
N TYR A 375 -0.71 39.00 -15.86
CA TYR A 375 -1.15 39.36 -17.22
C TYR A 375 -0.02 39.34 -18.27
N SER A 376 1.17 38.86 -17.92
CA SER A 376 2.29 38.76 -18.86
C SER A 376 2.03 37.69 -19.92
N HIS A 377 1.93 38.12 -21.17
CA HIS A 377 1.79 37.24 -22.32
C HIS A 377 3.00 36.30 -22.52
N GLU A 378 4.19 36.70 -22.10
CA GLU A 378 5.40 35.87 -22.19
C GLU A 378 5.37 34.72 -21.19
N ALA A 379 4.99 35.01 -19.94
CA ALA A 379 4.81 33.98 -18.92
C ALA A 379 3.63 33.05 -19.29
N PHE A 380 2.55 33.58 -19.89
CA PHE A 380 1.43 32.77 -20.37
C PHE A 380 1.87 31.80 -21.47
N ALA A 381 2.62 32.29 -22.46
CA ALA A 381 3.17 31.43 -23.50
C ALA A 381 4.11 30.37 -22.93
N ARG A 382 5.00 30.75 -22.00
CA ARG A 382 5.96 29.83 -21.37
C ARG A 382 5.26 28.70 -20.63
N GLN A 383 4.25 29.03 -19.81
CA GLN A 383 3.49 28.04 -19.06
C GLN A 383 2.62 27.16 -19.98
N MET A 384 1.85 27.75 -20.91
CA MET A 384 1.00 26.96 -21.81
C MET A 384 1.79 26.03 -22.74
N MET A 385 3.00 26.43 -23.14
CA MET A 385 3.89 25.64 -24.01
C MET A 385 4.84 24.72 -23.24
N SER A 386 4.76 24.65 -21.91
CA SER A 386 5.58 23.71 -21.14
C SER A 386 5.06 22.27 -21.29
N PRO A 387 5.93 21.25 -21.16
CA PRO A 387 5.54 19.84 -21.23
C PRO A 387 4.45 19.49 -20.21
N GLU A 388 4.51 20.08 -19.02
CA GLU A 388 3.57 19.83 -17.92
C GLU A 388 2.16 20.36 -18.21
N TRP A 389 2.01 21.31 -19.14
CA TRP A 389 0.73 21.84 -19.59
C TRP A 389 0.32 21.24 -20.94
N PHE A 390 0.65 21.91 -22.05
CA PHE A 390 0.19 21.52 -23.39
C PHE A 390 1.30 21.49 -24.45
N GLY A 391 2.56 21.65 -24.06
CA GLY A 391 3.71 21.71 -24.97
C GLY A 391 3.83 20.51 -25.92
N ASP A 392 3.44 19.33 -25.45
CA ASP A 392 3.56 18.06 -26.20
C ASP A 392 2.32 17.72 -27.04
N ILE A 393 1.19 18.37 -26.79
CA ILE A 393 -0.12 18.03 -27.40
C ILE A 393 -0.45 18.98 -28.56
N VAL A 394 0.13 20.19 -28.53
CA VAL A 394 -0.16 21.26 -29.49
C VAL A 394 0.71 21.10 -30.74
N SER A 395 0.07 21.05 -31.91
CA SER A 395 0.78 20.94 -33.20
C SER A 395 1.66 22.17 -33.48
N ASP A 396 2.69 22.02 -34.33
CA ASP A 396 3.62 23.11 -34.66
C ASP A 396 2.93 24.38 -35.21
N TYR A 397 1.76 24.23 -35.85
CA TYR A 397 0.97 25.36 -36.37
C TYR A 397 0.17 26.11 -35.30
N GLN A 398 -0.03 25.50 -34.14
CA GLN A 398 -0.72 26.06 -32.99
C GLN A 398 0.27 26.58 -31.92
N ARG A 399 1.56 26.21 -31.99
CA ARG A 399 2.59 26.75 -31.09
C ARG A 399 2.69 28.27 -31.22
N PHE A 400 2.77 28.94 -30.07
CA PHE A 400 2.80 30.39 -29.98
C PHE A 400 3.86 30.87 -29.00
N SER A 401 4.23 32.15 -29.10
CA SER A 401 5.14 32.83 -28.19
C SER A 401 4.49 34.07 -27.59
N GLY A 402 5.12 34.67 -26.58
CA GLY A 402 4.66 35.93 -25.99
C GLY A 402 4.49 37.04 -27.03
N ASP A 403 5.34 37.08 -28.05
CA ASP A 403 5.26 38.04 -29.17
C ASP A 403 3.99 37.85 -30.02
N THR A 404 3.55 36.59 -30.17
CA THR A 404 2.31 36.26 -30.91
C THR A 404 1.09 36.90 -30.25
N LEU A 405 1.06 36.92 -28.92
CA LEU A 405 -0.03 37.55 -28.16
C LEU A 405 0.15 39.06 -28.00
N ARG A 406 1.40 39.54 -27.92
CA ARG A 406 1.74 40.97 -27.83
C ARG A 406 1.28 41.74 -29.07
N GLU A 407 1.23 41.11 -30.24
CA GLU A 407 0.69 41.70 -31.47
C GLU A 407 -0.80 42.11 -31.35
N TYR A 408 -1.53 41.54 -30.40
CA TYR A 408 -2.94 41.84 -30.12
C TYR A 408 -3.14 42.63 -28.82
N LYS A 409 -2.05 43.00 -28.14
CA LYS A 409 -2.06 43.87 -26.96
C LYS A 409 -2.55 45.27 -27.37
N ARG A 410 -3.38 45.90 -26.54
CA ARG A 410 -4.12 47.19 -26.66
C ARG A 410 -5.62 46.95 -26.58
N TYR A 411 -6.41 47.31 -27.60
CA TYR A 411 -7.87 47.20 -27.61
C TYR A 411 -8.38 45.89 -26.99
N PHE A 412 -7.82 44.76 -27.40
CA PHE A 412 -8.26 43.45 -26.91
C PHE A 412 -7.78 43.09 -25.49
N SER A 413 -6.72 43.74 -24.98
CA SER A 413 -6.25 43.57 -23.59
C SER A 413 -6.87 44.59 -22.64
N ASP A 414 -7.26 45.76 -23.12
CA ASP A 414 -7.75 46.87 -22.29
C ASP A 414 -9.22 46.68 -21.90
N TYR A 415 -9.99 46.04 -22.78
CA TYR A 415 -11.40 45.73 -22.56
C TYR A 415 -11.61 44.22 -22.39
N ASP A 416 -12.56 43.86 -21.53
CA ASP A 416 -13.06 42.49 -21.45
C ASP A 416 -13.69 42.08 -22.79
N TYR A 417 -13.57 40.79 -23.16
CA TYR A 417 -14.03 40.36 -24.49
C TYR A 417 -15.54 40.53 -24.70
N THR A 418 -16.32 40.50 -23.62
CA THR A 418 -17.77 40.75 -23.67
C THR A 418 -18.09 42.19 -24.06
N GLN A 419 -17.17 43.11 -23.78
CA GLN A 419 -17.27 44.55 -24.05
C GLN A 419 -16.67 44.95 -25.40
N TRP A 420 -16.08 44.02 -26.15
CA TRP A 420 -15.52 44.34 -27.46
C TRP A 420 -16.63 44.76 -28.44
N ASP A 421 -16.46 45.98 -28.94
CA ASP A 421 -17.27 46.59 -29.98
C ASP A 421 -16.47 46.78 -31.27
N ASN A 422 -17.10 46.55 -32.43
CA ASN A 422 -16.37 46.59 -33.70
C ASN A 422 -16.11 48.02 -34.19
N ASP A 423 -16.98 48.97 -33.87
CA ASP A 423 -16.82 50.36 -34.30
C ASP A 423 -15.71 51.04 -33.51
N ALA A 424 -15.71 50.86 -32.18
CA ALA A 424 -14.62 51.30 -31.30
C ALA A 424 -13.26 50.65 -31.67
N PHE A 425 -13.27 49.38 -32.09
CA PHE A 425 -12.08 48.69 -32.58
C PHE A 425 -11.51 49.35 -33.85
N LEU A 426 -12.37 49.67 -34.82
CA LEU A 426 -11.95 50.27 -36.10
C LEU A 426 -11.36 51.68 -35.89
N GLU A 427 -11.95 52.47 -34.98
CA GLU A 427 -11.42 53.77 -34.59
C GLU A 427 -10.01 53.65 -33.98
N GLN A 428 -9.82 52.74 -33.01
CA GLN A 428 -8.49 52.51 -32.43
C GLN A 428 -7.49 51.97 -33.44
N LYS A 429 -7.91 51.08 -34.34
CA LYS A 429 -7.06 50.54 -35.40
C LYS A 429 -6.53 51.68 -36.29
N GLN A 430 -7.38 52.65 -36.64
CA GLN A 430 -7.01 53.81 -37.44
C GLN A 430 -6.09 54.76 -36.66
N LEU A 431 -6.41 55.06 -35.40
CA LEU A 431 -5.62 55.95 -34.53
C LEU A 431 -4.19 55.44 -34.31
N PHE A 432 -4.02 54.12 -34.21
CA PHE A 432 -2.73 53.50 -33.89
C PHE A 432 -2.00 52.88 -35.09
N GLY A 433 -2.52 53.05 -36.32
CA GLY A 433 -1.86 52.59 -37.54
C GLY A 433 -1.68 51.07 -37.63
N MET A 434 -2.63 50.29 -37.10
CA MET A 434 -2.56 48.82 -37.03
C MET A 434 -2.90 48.17 -38.38
N THR A 435 -2.01 48.30 -39.36
CA THR A 435 -2.22 47.84 -40.74
C THR A 435 -2.32 46.31 -40.89
N LYS A 436 -1.77 45.55 -39.95
CA LYS A 436 -1.81 44.07 -39.94
C LYS A 436 -3.15 43.49 -39.47
N TRP A 437 -3.95 44.27 -38.76
CA TRP A 437 -5.23 43.79 -38.23
C TRP A 437 -6.32 43.89 -39.30
N SER A 438 -7.03 42.79 -39.58
CA SER A 438 -8.15 42.85 -40.52
C SER A 438 -9.35 43.60 -39.92
N ASN A 439 -10.18 44.24 -40.75
CA ASN A 439 -11.39 44.95 -40.27
C ASN A 439 -12.42 44.01 -39.62
N SER A 440 -12.34 42.69 -39.90
CA SER A 440 -13.21 41.67 -39.31
C SER A 440 -12.58 40.96 -38.10
N LEU A 441 -11.40 41.39 -37.64
CA LEU A 441 -10.65 40.71 -36.60
C LEU A 441 -11.42 40.68 -35.28
N CYS A 442 -11.99 41.82 -34.87
CA CYS A 442 -12.74 41.94 -33.62
C CYS A 442 -13.94 40.99 -33.58
N LEU A 443 -14.76 40.97 -34.64
CA LEU A 443 -15.91 40.07 -34.76
C LEU A 443 -15.49 38.59 -34.72
N LYS A 444 -14.38 38.23 -35.39
CA LYS A 444 -13.87 36.86 -35.40
C LYS A 444 -13.38 36.41 -34.02
N PHE A 445 -12.63 37.27 -33.32
CA PHE A 445 -12.12 36.96 -31.99
C PHE A 445 -13.24 36.91 -30.96
N LYS A 446 -14.23 37.82 -31.04
CA LYS A 446 -15.40 37.80 -30.16
C LYS A 446 -16.19 36.50 -30.30
N LYS A 447 -16.51 36.10 -31.53
CA LYS A 447 -17.20 34.82 -31.81
C LYS A 447 -16.41 33.62 -31.26
N GLN A 448 -15.08 33.63 -31.43
CA GLN A 448 -14.22 32.56 -30.92
C GLN A 448 -14.24 32.49 -29.38
N CYS A 449 -14.22 33.63 -28.69
CA CYS A 449 -14.32 33.68 -27.23
C CYS A 449 -15.68 33.16 -26.74
N GLU A 450 -16.77 33.50 -27.42
CA GLU A 450 -18.12 33.00 -27.11
C GLU A 450 -18.23 31.47 -27.30
N GLU A 451 -17.62 30.92 -28.36
CA GLU A 451 -17.55 29.47 -28.58
C GLU A 451 -16.74 28.75 -27.49
N MET A 452 -15.62 29.33 -27.07
CA MET A 452 -14.79 28.82 -25.96
C MET A 452 -15.53 28.89 -24.62
N GLU A 453 -16.22 29.98 -24.33
CA GLU A 453 -17.05 30.16 -23.14
C GLU A 453 -18.17 29.12 -23.07
N HIS A 454 -18.82 28.84 -24.20
CA HIS A 454 -19.83 27.79 -24.28
C HIS A 454 -19.23 26.39 -24.04
N ALA A 455 -18.02 26.12 -24.50
CA ALA A 455 -17.36 24.82 -24.33
C ALA A 455 -17.00 24.51 -22.87
N ILE A 456 -16.78 25.54 -22.05
CA ILE A 456 -16.46 25.41 -20.63
C ILE A 456 -17.68 25.56 -19.72
N ARG A 457 -18.88 25.82 -20.29
CA ARG A 457 -20.13 26.01 -19.54
C ARG A 457 -20.50 24.74 -18.78
N GLY A 458 -20.54 24.82 -17.44
CA GLY A 458 -20.85 23.70 -16.54
C GLY A 458 -19.63 23.01 -15.92
N TRP A 459 -18.41 23.39 -16.30
CA TRP A 459 -17.19 22.93 -15.66
C TRP A 459 -16.78 23.90 -14.57
N ARG A 460 -16.53 23.38 -13.36
CA ARG A 460 -16.10 24.18 -12.21
C ARG A 460 -14.63 23.90 -11.99
N PHE A 461 -13.82 24.94 -12.09
CA PHE A 461 -12.40 24.98 -11.70
C PHE A 461 -12.24 25.54 -10.27
N LEU A 462 -13.36 25.59 -9.52
CA LEU A 462 -13.56 26.16 -8.17
C LEU A 462 -14.37 25.22 -7.28
#